data_AF-A0AAW4T9F1-F1
#
_entry.id   AF-A0AAW4T9F1-F1
#
_cell.length_a   1.000
_cell.length_b   1.000
_cell.length_c   1.000
_cell.angle_alpha   90.00
_cell.angle_beta   90.00
_cell.angle_gamma   90.00
#
_symmetry.space_group_name_H-M   'P 1'
#
loop_
_entity.id
_entity.type
_entity.pdbx_description
1 polymer ?
#
loop_
_entity_poly.entity_id
_entity_poly.type
_entity_poly.pdbx_seq_one_letter_code
_entity_poly.pdbx_strand_id
1 'polypeptide(L)' 'MNEAIEAKVIASRFTFHDLRAYYATQFKRESGTLPDLHANPATTARVYDRNKIVKRKAL' A
#
# COMPACT_ATOMS: atom_id res chain seq x y z
N MET A 1 3.24 -18.66 5.58
CA MET A 1 3.22 -18.11 4.20
C MET A 1 3.81 -19.04 3.15
N ASN A 2 4.89 -19.79 3.43
CA ASN A 2 5.48 -20.71 2.44
C ASN A 2 4.46 -21.73 1.92
N GLU A 3 3.76 -22.41 2.83
CA GLU A 3 2.70 -23.37 2.49
C GLU A 3 1.58 -22.73 1.64
N ALA A 4 1.17 -21.49 1.95
CA ALA A 4 0.16 -20.78 1.19
C ALA A 4 0.61 -20.37 -0.23
N ILE A 5 1.91 -20.11 -0.41
CA ILE A 5 2.51 -19.85 -1.73
C ILE A 5 2.58 -21.14 -2.53
N GLU A 6 3.01 -22.24 -1.91
CA GLU A 6 3.08 -23.56 -2.53
C GLU A 6 1.69 -24.05 -2.97
N ALA A 7 0.69 -23.88 -2.09
CA ALA A 7 -0.72 -24.14 -2.39
C ALA A 7 -1.35 -23.11 -3.35
N LYS A 8 -0.60 -22.11 -3.81
CA LYS A 8 -1.04 -21.04 -4.75
C LYS A 8 -2.26 -20.24 -4.27
N VAL A 9 -2.51 -20.21 -2.96
CA VAL A 9 -3.55 -19.37 -2.35
C VAL A 9 -3.14 -17.89 -2.39
N ILE A 10 -1.83 -17.62 -2.31
CA ILE A 10 -1.26 -16.27 -2.43
C ILE A 10 -0.13 -16.28 -3.45
N ALA A 11 -0.06 -15.23 -4.29
CA ALA A 11 0.95 -15.12 -5.34
C ALA A 11 2.34 -14.71 -4.81
N SER A 12 2.38 -13.95 -3.71
CA SER A 12 3.61 -13.47 -3.10
C SER A 12 3.45 -13.28 -1.60
N ARG A 13 4.57 -13.12 -0.89
CA ARG A 13 4.56 -12.71 0.51
C ARG A 13 4.01 -11.30 0.63
N PHE A 14 3.34 -11.03 1.73
CA PHE A 14 2.92 -9.70 2.15
C PHE A 14 2.96 -9.62 3.67
N THR A 15 2.83 -8.42 4.19
CA THR A 15 2.80 -8.13 5.62
C THR A 15 1.51 -7.39 5.95
N PHE A 16 1.20 -7.25 7.24
CA PHE A 16 0.10 -6.39 7.68
C PHE A 16 0.29 -4.93 7.22
N HIS A 17 1.54 -4.48 7.03
CA HIS A 17 1.81 -3.15 6.50
C HIS A 17 1.37 -2.99 5.04
N ASP A 18 1.42 -4.07 4.25
CA ASP A 18 0.96 -4.06 2.86
C ASP A 18 -0.58 -4.00 2.79
N LEU A 19 -1.27 -4.70 3.69
CA LEU A 19 -2.73 -4.58 3.82
C LEU A 19 -3.15 -3.16 4.21
N ARG A 20 -2.44 -2.54 5.16
CA ARG A 20 -2.69 -1.15 5.57
C ARG A 20 -2.43 -0.16 4.42
N ALA A 21 -1.41 -0.40 3.60
CA ALA A 21 -1.15 0.39 2.40
C ALA A 21 -2.24 0.21 1.33
N TYR A 22 -2.71 -1.01 1.12
CA TYR A 22 -3.83 -1.30 0.22
C TYR A 22 -5.08 -0.55 0.67
N TYR A 23 -5.47 -0.66 1.95
CA TYR A 23 -6.61 0.06 2.52
C TYR A 23 -6.52 1.57 2.28
N ALA A 24 -5.40 2.20 2.63
CA ALA A 24 -5.22 3.64 2.44
C ALA A 24 -5.31 4.06 0.96
N THR A 25 -4.83 3.20 0.05
CA THR A 25 -4.94 3.41 -1.40
C THR A 25 -6.38 3.33 -1.87
N GLN A 26 -7.15 2.31 -1.44
CA GLN A 26 -8.55 2.16 -1.82
C GLN A 26 -9.41 3.29 -1.25
N PHE A 27 -9.21 3.64 0.03
CA PHE A 27 -9.90 4.75 0.69
C PHE A 27 -9.68 6.07 -0.06
N LYS A 28 -8.44 6.38 -0.46
CA LYS A 28 -8.15 7.58 -1.26
C LYS A 28 -8.80 7.56 -2.63
N ARG A 29 -8.89 6.38 -3.27
CA ARG A 29 -9.56 6.24 -4.57
C ARG A 29 -11.06 6.52 -4.45
N GLU A 30 -11.69 6.11 -3.36
CA GLU A 30 -13.14 6.24 -3.15
C GLU A 30 -13.54 7.60 -2.58
N SER A 31 -12.78 8.13 -1.62
CA SER A 31 -13.09 9.38 -0.90
C SER A 31 -12.36 10.62 -1.43
N GLY A 32 -11.32 10.44 -2.26
CA GLY A 32 -10.45 11.51 -2.75
C GLY A 32 -9.36 11.96 -1.76
N THR A 33 -9.39 11.51 -0.50
CA THR A 33 -8.42 11.91 0.54
C THR A 33 -7.79 10.70 1.22
N LEU A 34 -6.65 10.88 1.89
CA LEU A 34 -6.05 9.80 2.68
C LEU A 34 -6.82 9.62 4.00
N PRO A 35 -6.93 8.39 4.52
CA PRO A 35 -7.55 8.16 5.82
C PRO A 35 -6.69 8.74 6.95
N ASP A 36 -7.33 9.24 8.00
CA ASP A 36 -6.65 9.79 9.18
C ASP A 36 -6.13 8.68 10.10
N LEU A 37 -5.02 8.04 9.69
CA LEU A 37 -4.43 6.88 10.37
C LEU A 37 -3.27 7.24 11.32
N HIS A 38 -2.77 8.47 11.25
CA HIS A 38 -1.64 8.92 12.06
C HIS A 38 -1.93 10.32 12.56
N ALA A 39 -1.48 10.63 13.77
CA ALA A 39 -1.55 11.97 14.34
C ALA A 39 -0.91 13.05 13.44
N ASN A 40 0.06 12.67 12.60
CA ASN A 40 0.60 13.53 11.55
C ASN A 40 0.17 13.02 10.16
N PRO A 41 -0.68 13.76 9.43
CA PRO A 41 -1.13 13.41 8.08
C PRO A 41 0.03 13.23 7.07
N ALA A 42 1.16 13.93 7.26
CA ALA A 42 2.34 13.79 6.40
C ALA A 42 2.96 12.38 6.47
N THR A 43 2.83 11.70 7.61
CA THR A 43 3.30 10.31 7.77
C THR A 43 2.44 9.36 6.95
N THR A 44 1.11 9.51 6.98
CA THR A 44 0.19 8.73 6.15
C THR A 44 0.49 8.91 4.66
N ALA A 45 0.71 10.15 4.22
CA ALA A 45 1.07 10.45 2.84
C ALA A 45 2.42 9.81 2.45
N ARG A 46 3.46 9.96 3.28
CA ARG A 46 4.77 9.36 3.00
C ARG A 46 4.73 7.83 2.94
N VAL A 47 3.95 7.20 3.82
CA VAL A 47 3.94 5.74 3.96
C VAL A 47 3.02 5.06 2.93
N TYR A 48 1.89 5.67 2.58
CA TYR A 48 0.86 5.04 1.74
C TYR A 48 0.57 5.71 0.40
N ASP A 49 1.05 6.94 0.14
CA ASP A 49 0.88 7.54 -1.18
C ASP A 49 1.86 6.93 -2.21
N ARG A 50 1.75 5.62 -2.41
CA ARG A 50 2.51 4.85 -3.42
C ARG A 50 1.96 5.06 -4.84
N ASN A 51 0.94 5.91 -5.02
CA ASN A 51 0.35 6.26 -6.31
C ASN A 51 1.24 7.20 -7.16
N LYS A 52 2.39 7.63 -6.64
CA LYS A 52 3.32 8.44 -7.42
C LYS A 52 3.94 7.58 -8.53
N ILE A 53 3.42 7.72 -9.74
CA ILE A 53 4.04 7.23 -10.97
C ILE A 53 5.34 8.02 -11.17
N VAL A 54 6.47 7.45 -10.76
CA VAL A 54 7.78 8.05 -11.00
C VAL A 54 8.26 7.59 -12.37
N LYS A 55 8.35 8.51 -13.34
CA LYS A 55 9.01 8.24 -14.63
C LYS A 55 10.50 8.03 -14.34
N ARG A 56 10.96 6.78 -14.27
CA ARG A 56 12.37 6.44 -14.14
C ARG A 56 13.03 6.73 -15.50
N LYS A 57 13.83 7.80 -15.61
CA LYS A 57 14.78 7.91 -16.73
C LYS A 57 15.79 6.77 -16.55
N ALA A 58 16.06 6.07 -17.65
CA ALA A 58 16.92 4.89 -17.70
C ALA A 58 18.25 5.12 -16.95
N LEU A 59 18.72 4.06 -16.28
CA LEU A 59 20.10 3.95 -15.79
C LEU A 59 21.04 3.79 -16.98
#